data_AF-A0A927PQL9-F1
#
_entry.id   AF-A0A927PQL9-F1
#
_cell.length_a   1.000
_cell.length_b   1.000
_cell.length_c   1.000
_cell.angle_alpha   90.00
_cell.angle_beta   90.00
_cell.angle_gamma   90.00
#
_symmetry.space_group_name_H-M   'P 1'
#
loop_
_entity.id
_entity.type
_entity.pdbx_description
1 polymer ?
#
loop_
_entity_poly.entity_id
_entity_poly.type
_entity_poly.pdbx_seq_one_letter_code
_entity_poly.pdbx_strand_id
1 'polypeptide(L)'
;MDAPTSIDTGRVMERDDQRCLQVVDANTGEPVSGVIAADAIAGTVRRFEVENGNLVRDGDTFVIVDERRDIRIEWIVPMVVDVSQPTGAQG
;
A
#
# COMPACT_ATOMS: atom_id res chain seq x y z
N MET A 1 8.12 18.10 3.20
CA MET A 1 8.42 17.04 4.18
C MET A 1 9.01 15.89 3.39
N ASP A 2 10.16 15.38 3.80
CA ASP A 2 10.72 14.16 3.21
C ASP A 2 9.85 12.96 3.58
N ALA A 3 9.76 11.97 2.69
CA ALA A 3 9.09 10.71 3.00
C ALA A 3 9.94 9.91 3.99
N PRO A 4 9.30 9.15 4.91
CA PRO A 4 10.04 8.28 5.81
C PRO A 4 10.74 7.18 4.99
N THR A 5 11.90 6.75 5.45
CA THR A 5 12.66 5.66 4.81
C THR A 5 12.24 4.27 5.31
N SER A 6 11.38 4.20 6.31
CA SER A 6 10.77 2.96 6.80
C SER A 6 9.36 3.20 7.30
N ILE A 7 8.48 2.22 7.10
CA ILE A 7 7.12 2.18 7.63
C ILE A 7 6.86 0.82 8.28
N ASP A 8 6.11 0.83 9.39
CA ASP A 8 5.60 -0.38 10.03
C ASP A 8 4.15 -0.12 10.43
N THR A 9 3.22 -0.70 9.68
CA THR A 9 1.77 -0.51 9.88
C THR A 9 1.22 -1.30 11.07
N GLY A 10 2.03 -2.23 11.61
CA GLY A 10 1.72 -2.98 12.83
C GLY A 10 1.93 -2.16 14.11
N ARG A 11 2.63 -1.02 14.02
CA ARG A 11 2.73 -0.01 15.06
C ARG A 11 1.74 1.12 14.78
N VAL A 12 1.16 1.67 15.84
CA VAL A 12 0.17 2.75 15.76
C VAL A 12 0.86 4.01 15.24
N MET A 13 0.88 4.17 13.92
CA MET A 13 1.05 5.47 13.28
C MET A 13 -0.29 6.21 13.39
N GLU A 14 -0.27 7.54 13.47
CA GLU A 14 -1.52 8.31 13.37
C GLU A 14 -2.16 8.00 12.00
N ARG A 15 -3.45 7.64 12.00
CA ARG A 15 -4.12 6.97 10.87
C ARG A 15 -4.11 7.77 9.56
N ASP A 16 -3.93 9.08 9.65
CA ASP A 16 -3.99 10.01 8.51
C ASP A 16 -2.69 9.99 7.68
N ASP A 17 -1.51 9.79 8.31
CA ASP A 17 -0.23 9.75 7.61
C ASP A 17 -0.05 8.46 6.80
N GLN A 18 -0.56 7.33 7.33
CA GLN A 18 -0.47 6.03 6.66
C GLN A 18 -1.22 5.99 5.32
N ARG A 19 -2.30 6.76 5.18
CA ARG A 19 -3.08 6.83 3.92
C ARG A 19 -2.39 7.65 2.84
N CYS A 20 -1.40 8.45 3.22
CA CYS A 20 -0.67 9.33 2.32
C CYS A 20 0.72 8.78 1.96
N LEU A 21 1.04 7.53 2.30
CA LEU A 21 2.31 6.90 1.97
C LEU A 21 2.09 5.72 1.02
N GLN A 22 2.92 5.64 -0.02
CA GLN A 22 2.95 4.54 -0.98
C GLN A 22 4.36 3.96 -1.05
N VAL A 23 4.45 2.63 -1.07
CA VAL A 23 5.70 1.91 -1.34
C VAL A 23 5.75 1.58 -2.82
N VAL A 24 6.85 1.90 -3.46
CA VAL A 24 7.04 1.79 -4.91
C VAL A 24 8.29 0.96 -5.18
N ASP A 25 8.21 0.02 -6.12
CA ASP A 25 9.39 -0.70 -6.61
C ASP A 25 10.29 0.30 -7.36
N ALA A 26 11.54 0.41 -6.93
CA ALA A 26 12.43 1.43 -7.46
C ALA A 26 12.86 1.16 -8.91
N ASN A 27 12.78 -0.09 -9.37
CA ASN A 27 13.15 -0.51 -10.72
C ASN A 27 12.00 -0.33 -11.71
N THR A 28 10.78 -0.71 -11.32
CA THR A 28 9.61 -0.65 -12.21
C THR A 28 8.80 0.63 -12.05
N GLY A 29 8.90 1.30 -10.91
CA GLY A 29 8.05 2.45 -10.56
C GLY A 29 6.62 2.06 -10.20
N GLU A 30 6.33 0.76 -10.05
CA GLU A 30 4.98 0.29 -9.74
C GLU A 30 4.74 0.25 -8.22
N PRO A 31 3.51 0.54 -7.77
CA PRO A 31 3.14 0.39 -6.36
C PRO A 31 3.26 -1.06 -5.90
N VAL A 32 3.85 -1.26 -4.72
CA VAL A 32 3.85 -2.55 -4.04
C VAL A 32 2.57 -2.68 -3.22
N SER A 33 1.70 -3.61 -3.60
CA SER A 33 0.44 -3.85 -2.92
C SER A 33 0.59 -4.66 -1.64
N GLY A 34 -0.29 -4.42 -0.69
CA GLY A 34 -0.42 -5.23 0.53
C GLY A 34 0.73 -5.09 1.52
N VAL A 35 1.46 -3.97 1.48
CA VAL A 35 2.60 -3.74 2.38
C VAL A 35 2.15 -3.59 3.83
N ILE A 36 2.77 -4.37 4.70
CA ILE A 36 2.61 -4.33 6.16
C ILE A 36 3.77 -3.54 6.77
N ALA A 37 4.99 -3.80 6.32
CA ALA A 37 6.18 -3.06 6.73
C ALA A 37 7.16 -2.96 5.57
N ALA A 38 7.93 -1.88 5.52
CA ALA A 38 8.95 -1.68 4.52
C ALA A 38 10.11 -0.86 5.08
N ASP A 39 11.32 -1.15 4.61
CA ASP A 39 12.53 -0.39 4.91
C ASP A 39 13.32 -0.22 3.61
N ALA A 40 13.37 1.01 3.12
CA ALA A 40 14.04 1.35 1.87
C ALA A 40 15.56 1.36 1.99
N ILE A 41 16.12 1.49 3.19
CA ILE A 41 17.57 1.45 3.43
C ILE A 41 18.06 0.00 3.52
N ALA A 42 17.30 -0.85 4.22
CA ALA A 42 17.59 -2.28 4.34
C ALA A 42 17.19 -3.06 3.07
N GLY A 43 16.34 -2.47 2.21
CA GLY A 43 15.83 -3.10 0.99
C GLY A 43 14.91 -4.27 1.29
N THR A 44 14.02 -4.11 2.27
CA THR A 44 13.12 -5.18 2.74
C THR A 44 11.67 -4.74 2.72
N VAL A 45 10.80 -5.65 2.29
CA VAL A 45 9.34 -5.49 2.32
C VAL A 45 8.73 -6.70 3.00
N ARG A 46 7.83 -6.44 3.94
CA ARG A 46 6.87 -7.41 4.45
C ARG A 46 5.49 -7.07 3.90
N ARG A 47 4.87 -7.99 3.19
CA ARG A 47 3.54 -7.81 2.59
C ARG A 47 2.65 -9.02 2.82
N PHE A 48 1.34 -8.82 2.77
CA PHE A 48 0.42 -9.94 2.59
C PHE A 48 0.28 -10.27 1.11
N GLU A 49 0.22 -11.55 0.81
CA GLU A 49 -0.14 -12.08 -0.49
C GLU A 49 -1.36 -12.98 -0.32
N VAL A 50 -2.30 -12.85 -1.24
CA VAL A 50 -3.54 -13.62 -1.24
C VAL A 50 -3.45 -14.58 -2.43
N GLU A 51 -3.39 -15.88 -2.15
CA GLU A 51 -3.53 -16.88 -3.19
C GLU A 51 -4.95 -16.75 -3.77
N ASN A 52 -5.08 -16.51 -5.08
CA ASN A 52 -6.33 -16.25 -5.84
C ASN A 52 -6.83 -14.79 -5.93
N GLY A 53 -5.97 -13.80 -5.70
CA GLY A 53 -6.21 -12.41 -6.11
C GLY A 53 -6.71 -11.48 -4.99
N ASN A 54 -7.31 -10.34 -5.35
CA ASN A 54 -7.49 -9.19 -4.45
C ASN A 54 -8.61 -9.32 -3.38
N LEU A 55 -9.20 -10.50 -3.19
CA LEU A 55 -10.31 -10.70 -2.23
C LEU A 55 -10.02 -11.89 -1.32
N VAL A 56 -9.74 -11.62 -0.05
CA VAL A 56 -9.69 -12.65 0.99
C VAL A 56 -11.12 -12.95 1.42
N ARG A 57 -11.59 -14.19 1.24
CA ARG A 57 -12.86 -14.66 1.82
C ARG A 57 -12.59 -15.43 3.11
N ASP A 58 -13.65 -15.65 3.88
CA ASP A 58 -13.60 -16.56 5.02
C ASP A 58 -13.14 -17.95 4.55
N GLY A 59 -12.03 -18.44 5.12
CA GLY A 59 -11.40 -19.70 4.74
C GLY A 59 -10.28 -19.61 3.69
N ASP A 60 -10.04 -18.44 3.07
CA ASP A 60 -8.86 -18.25 2.20
C ASP A 60 -7.57 -18.20 3.03
N THR A 61 -6.52 -18.80 2.49
CA THR A 61 -5.18 -18.72 3.09
C THR A 61 -4.49 -17.46 2.57
N PHE A 62 -4.20 -16.52 3.46
CA PHE A 62 -3.27 -15.43 3.18
C PHE A 62 -1.89 -15.82 3.71
N VAL A 63 -0.85 -15.40 3.00
CA VAL A 63 0.54 -15.60 3.44
C VAL A 63 1.18 -14.25 3.69
N ILE A 64 2.04 -14.20 4.70
CA ILE A 64 2.92 -13.04 4.94
C ILE A 64 4.24 -13.38 4.28
N VAL A 65 4.68 -12.51 3.37
CA VAL A 65 5.94 -12.66 2.64
C VAL A 65 6.91 -11.59 3.13
N ASP A 66 8.08 -12.03 3.54
CA ASP A 66 9.24 -11.18 3.77
C ASP A 66 10.19 -11.33 2.58
N GLU A 67 10.36 -10.26 1.80
CA GLU A 67 11.20 -10.26 0.60
C GLU A 67 12.26 -9.15 0.64
N ARG A 68 13.36 -9.37 -0.06
CA ARG A 68 14.30 -8.30 -0.42
C ARG A 68 13.86 -7.65 -1.70
N ARG A 69 13.72 -6.33 -1.68
CA ARG A 69 13.25 -5.55 -2.80
C ARG A 69 13.81 -4.14 -2.75
N ASP A 70 14.28 -3.65 -3.90
CA ASP A 70 14.69 -2.26 -4.04
C ASP A 70 13.43 -1.39 -4.15
N ILE A 71 13.23 -0.53 -3.16
CA ILE A 71 11.99 0.24 -3.00
C ILE A 71 12.26 1.70 -2.69
N ARG A 72 11.25 2.53 -2.95
CA ARG A 72 11.13 3.88 -2.42
C ARG A 72 9.81 4.02 -1.68
N ILE A 73 9.80 4.90 -0.69
CA ILE A 73 8.59 5.30 0.02
C ILE A 73 8.30 6.74 -0.38
N GLU A 74 7.07 6.99 -0.83
CA GLU A 74 6.69 8.25 -1.45
C GLU A 74 5.40 8.78 -0.79
N TRP A 75 5.29 10.10 -0.66
CA TRP A 75 4.03 10.74 -0.26
C TRP A 75 3.07 10.75 -1.45
N ILE A 76 1.85 10.26 -1.25
CA ILE A 76 0.75 10.39 -2.20
C ILE A 76 -0.22 11.45 -1.72
N VAL A 77 -0.69 12.27 -2.66
CA VAL A 77 -1.83 13.16 -2.43
C VAL A 77 -3.09 12.33 -2.71
N PRO A 78 -3.97 12.09 -1.73
CA PRO A 78 -5.20 11.37 -2.00
C PRO A 78 -6.01 12.16 -3.03
N MET A 79 -6.30 11.54 -4.17
CA MET A 79 -7.24 12.11 -5.12
C MET A 79 -8.59 12.24 -4.41
N VAL A 80 -9.04 13.48 -4.16
CA VAL A 80 -10.40 13.73 -3.69
C VAL A 80 -11.34 13.39 -4.84
N VAL A 81 -11.95 12.21 -4.78
CA VAL A 81 -13.04 11.85 -5.68
C VAL A 81 -14.26 12.68 -5.26
N ASP A 82 -14.61 13.68 -6.06
CA ASP A 82 -15.88 14.38 -5.90
C ASP A 82 -17.02 13.45 -6.30
N VAL A 83 -17.75 12.92 -5.32
CA VAL A 83 -18.90 12.02 -5.51
C VAL A 83 -20.20 12.80 -5.83
N SER A 84 -20.11 14.06 -6.25
CA SER A 84 -21.27 14.93 -6.43
C SER A 84 -21.92 14.84 -7.82
N GLN A 85 -21.54 13.89 -8.68
CA GLN A 85 -22.28 13.66 -9.93
C GLN A 85 -23.49 12.76 -9.69
N PRO A 86 -24.74 13.27 -9.79
CA PRO A 86 -25.92 12.42 -9.73
C PRO A 86 -25.92 11.47 -10.93
N THR A 87 -26.21 10.20 -10.67
CA THR A 87 -26.54 9.20 -11.69
C THR A 87 -27.65 9.76 -12.58
N GLY A 88 -27.27 10.21 -13.77
CA GLY A 88 -28.22 10.56 -14.82
C GLY A 88 -28.99 9.31 -15.21
N ALA A 89 -30.30 9.36 -14.99
CA ALA A 89 -31.26 8.42 -15.53
C ALA A 89 -31.05 8.22 -17.04
N GLN A 90 -31.07 6.97 -17.49
CA GLN A 90 -31.44 6.62 -18.86
C GLN A 90 -32.66 5.72 -18.71
N GLY A 91 -33.81 6.24 -19.14
CA GLY A 91 -35.06 5.51 -19.26
C GLY A 91 -35.16 4.77 -20.59
#